data_AF-E5Y5X9-F1
#
_entry.id   AF-E5Y5X9-F1
#
_cell.length_a   1.000
_cell.length_b   1.000
_cell.length_c   1.000
_cell.angle_alpha   90.00
_cell.angle_beta   90.00
_cell.angle_gamma   90.00
#
_symmetry.space_group_name_H-M   'P 1'
#
loop_
_entity.id
_entity.type
_entity.pdbx_description
1 polymer ?
#
loop_
_entity_poly.entity_id
_entity_poly.type
_entity_poly.pdbx_seq_one_letter_code
_entity_poly.pdbx_strand_id
1 'polypeptide(L)'
;MEEKMRVALERKAVELFEKRRLDKGLSVEALAARLYPDVPAANARMNLNRLRKPQINGKPKRLSFGDFIDLCIALDMVPERIVSQTITEVLEQEK
;
A
#
# COMPACT_ATOMS: atom_id res chain seq x y z
N MET A 1 -9.02 -5.24 18.88
CA MET A 1 -9.01 -4.32 17.71
C MET A 1 -10.13 -4.73 16.77
N GLU A 2 -11.08 -3.83 16.56
CA GLU A 2 -12.21 -4.04 15.66
C GLU A 2 -11.76 -4.16 14.20
N GLU A 3 -12.54 -4.87 13.40
CA GLU A 3 -12.24 -5.10 11.99
C GLU A 3 -12.11 -3.78 11.20
N LYS A 4 -12.97 -2.80 11.52
CA LYS A 4 -12.92 -1.46 10.93
C LYS A 4 -11.55 -0.80 11.12
N MET A 5 -10.98 -0.91 12.32
CA MET A 5 -9.66 -0.34 12.64
C MET A 5 -8.53 -1.07 11.90
N ARG A 6 -8.59 -2.40 11.78
CA ARG A 6 -7.62 -3.17 10.98
C ARG A 6 -7.61 -2.71 9.53
N VAL A 7 -8.80 -2.52 8.94
CA VAL A 7 -8.94 -2.01 7.58
C VAL A 7 -8.42 -0.58 7.46
N ALA A 8 -8.69 0.28 8.45
CA ALA A 8 -8.19 1.66 8.45
C ALA A 8 -6.66 1.72 8.45
N LEU A 9 -5.99 0.89 9.25
CA LEU A 9 -4.52 0.77 9.25
C LEU A 9 -3.99 0.36 7.87
N GLU A 10 -4.57 -0.66 7.25
CA GLU A 10 -4.15 -1.09 5.90
C GLU A 10 -4.36 0.00 4.85
N ARG A 11 -5.48 0.72 4.90
CA ARG A 11 -5.74 1.82 3.96
C ARG A 11 -4.75 2.96 4.15
N LYS A 12 -4.49 3.32 5.41
CA LYS A 12 -3.53 4.37 5.74
C LYS A 12 -2.12 4.04 5.24
N ALA A 13 -1.66 2.79 5.41
CA ALA A 13 -0.38 2.36 4.85
C ALA A 13 -0.34 2.51 3.32
N VAL A 14 -1.39 2.09 2.61
CA VAL A 14 -1.49 2.24 1.13
C VAL A 14 -1.48 3.72 0.72
N GLU A 15 -2.12 4.60 1.48
CA GLU A 15 -2.08 6.06 1.24
C GLU A 15 -0.66 6.63 1.39
N LEU A 16 0.08 6.21 2.43
CA LEU A 16 1.47 6.62 2.64
C LEU A 16 2.37 6.14 1.50
N PHE A 17 2.18 4.91 1.02
CA PHE A 17 2.90 4.40 -0.15
C PHE A 17 2.59 5.19 -1.41
N GLU A 18 1.32 5.52 -1.64
CA GLU A 18 0.90 6.30 -2.80
C GLU A 18 1.47 7.72 -2.77
N LYS A 19 1.47 8.37 -1.59
CA LYS A 19 2.11 9.66 -1.38
C LYS A 19 3.61 9.59 -1.69
N ARG A 20 4.32 8.60 -1.13
CA ARG A 20 5.75 8.43 -1.39
C ARG A 20 6.05 8.15 -2.86
N ARG A 21 5.21 7.37 -3.55
CA ARG A 21 5.31 7.09 -4.98
C ARG A 21 5.22 8.40 -5.79
N LEU A 22 4.24 9.24 -5.48
CA LEU A 22 4.02 10.54 -6.11
C LEU A 22 5.19 11.50 -5.85
N ASP A 23 5.68 11.59 -4.61
CA ASP A 23 6.83 12.44 -4.24
C ASP A 23 8.10 12.05 -5.01
N LYS A 24 8.22 10.78 -5.40
CA LYS A 24 9.32 10.26 -6.22
C LYS A 24 9.11 10.40 -7.73
N GLY A 25 7.96 10.91 -8.17
CA GLY A 25 7.59 10.96 -9.59
C GLY A 25 7.48 9.58 -10.24
N LEU A 26 7.31 8.51 -9.47
CA LEU A 26 7.32 7.14 -9.97
C LEU A 26 5.94 6.79 -10.54
N SER A 27 5.84 6.34 -11.80
CA SER A 27 4.56 5.89 -12.36
C SER A 27 4.04 4.61 -11.69
N VAL A 28 2.76 4.30 -11.86
CA VAL A 28 2.17 3.05 -11.35
C VAL A 28 2.81 1.85 -12.01
N GLU A 29 3.05 1.94 -13.32
CA GLU A 29 3.69 0.92 -14.14
C GLU A 29 5.13 0.68 -13.67
N ALA A 30 5.88 1.74 -13.38
CA ALA A 30 7.24 1.64 -12.88
C ALA A 30 7.31 1.02 -11.47
N LEU A 31 6.38 1.39 -10.57
CA LEU A 31 6.31 0.75 -9.25
C LEU A 31 5.90 -0.72 -9.36
N ALA A 32 4.92 -1.04 -10.20
CA ALA A 32 4.47 -2.41 -10.41
C ALA A 32 5.59 -3.31 -10.95
N ALA A 33 6.41 -2.81 -11.87
CA ALA A 33 7.57 -3.53 -12.39
C ALA A 33 8.64 -3.81 -11.32
N ARG A 34 8.81 -2.91 -10.34
CA ARG A 34 9.72 -3.14 -9.19
C ARG A 34 9.19 -4.21 -8.24
N LEU A 35 7.88 -4.23 -7.99
CA LEU A 35 7.25 -5.16 -7.06
C LEU A 35 7.11 -6.57 -7.63
N TYR A 36 6.89 -6.68 -8.94
CA TYR A 36 6.58 -7.96 -9.58
C TYR A 36 7.44 -8.13 -10.85
N PRO A 37 8.77 -8.27 -10.70
CA PRO A 37 9.69 -8.29 -11.85
C PRO A 37 9.44 -9.50 -12.77
N ASP A 38 9.01 -10.63 -12.22
CA ASP A 38 8.78 -11.87 -12.96
C ASP A 38 7.34 -12.00 -13.50
N VAL A 39 6.53 -10.95 -13.36
CA VAL A 39 5.12 -10.96 -13.76
C VAL A 39 4.95 -10.09 -15.01
N PRO A 40 4.18 -10.54 -16.02
CA PRO A 40 3.87 -9.71 -17.19
C PRO A 40 3.33 -8.33 -16.78
N ALA A 41 3.79 -7.26 -17.44
CA ALA A 41 3.53 -5.88 -17.03
C ALA A 41 2.04 -5.55 -16.76
N ALA A 42 1.14 -6.08 -17.60
CA ALA A 42 -0.31 -5.92 -17.42
C ALA A 42 -0.79 -6.54 -16.09
N ASN A 43 -0.30 -7.72 -15.74
CA ASN A 43 -0.63 -8.44 -14.51
C ASN A 43 0.02 -7.78 -13.28
N ALA A 44 1.26 -7.31 -13.40
CA ALA A 44 1.95 -6.57 -12.35
C ALA A 44 1.17 -5.29 -11.98
N ARG A 45 0.79 -4.50 -12.99
CA ARG A 45 -0.03 -3.30 -12.82
C ARG A 45 -1.38 -3.62 -12.19
N MET A 46 -2.03 -4.68 -12.63
CA MET A 46 -3.29 -5.14 -12.06
C MET A 46 -3.13 -5.49 -10.58
N ASN A 47 -2.09 -6.24 -10.20
CA ASN A 47 -1.82 -6.62 -8.81
C ASN A 47 -1.65 -5.40 -7.91
N LEU A 48 -0.84 -4.43 -8.32
CA LEU A 48 -0.69 -3.17 -7.59
C LEU A 48 -2.02 -2.39 -7.50
N ASN A 49 -2.79 -2.32 -8.58
CA ASN A 49 -4.08 -1.64 -8.58
C ASN A 49 -5.11 -2.29 -7.67
N ARG A 50 -5.06 -3.61 -7.47
CA ARG A 50 -5.96 -4.30 -6.53
C ARG A 50 -5.75 -3.83 -5.09
N LEU A 51 -4.55 -3.42 -4.71
CA LEU A 51 -4.26 -2.86 -3.38
C LEU A 51 -4.73 -1.40 -3.25
N ARG A 52 -4.60 -0.63 -4.34
CA ARG A 52 -4.83 0.82 -4.38
C ARG A 52 -6.28 1.23 -4.64
N LYS A 53 -7.01 0.47 -5.46
CA LYS A 53 -8.32 0.84 -5.98
C LYS A 53 -9.40 -0.14 -5.55
N PRO A 54 -10.66 0.32 -5.40
CA PRO A 54 -11.80 -0.58 -5.23
C PRO A 54 -11.86 -1.64 -6.33
N GLN A 55 -12.19 -2.86 -5.94
CA GLN A 55 -12.50 -3.95 -6.88
C GLN A 55 -13.99 -3.96 -7.20
N ILE A 56 -14.46 -4.99 -7.93
CA ILE A 56 -15.88 -5.16 -8.29
C ILE A 56 -16.78 -5.21 -7.04
N ASN A 57 -16.28 -5.73 -5.92
CA ASN A 57 -16.98 -5.77 -4.63
C ASN A 57 -16.99 -4.41 -3.88
N GLY A 58 -16.52 -3.33 -4.50
CA GLY A 58 -16.45 -1.98 -3.93
C GLY A 58 -15.32 -1.76 -2.92
N LYS A 59 -14.50 -2.79 -2.62
CA LYS A 59 -13.41 -2.69 -1.65
C LYS A 59 -12.07 -3.04 -2.31
N PRO A 60 -10.98 -2.35 -1.99
CA PRO A 60 -9.65 -2.81 -2.41
C PRO A 60 -9.27 -4.13 -1.72
N LYS A 61 -8.33 -4.86 -2.32
CA LYS A 61 -7.69 -6.03 -1.70
C LYS A 61 -7.04 -5.62 -0.37
N ARG A 62 -7.14 -6.50 0.64
CA ARG A 62 -6.42 -6.37 1.92
C ARG A 62 -4.91 -6.31 1.69
N LEU A 63 -4.22 -5.54 2.52
CA LEU A 63 -2.77 -5.42 2.48
C LEU A 63 -2.17 -6.53 3.34
N SER A 64 -1.55 -7.53 2.70
CA SER A 64 -0.81 -8.56 3.45
C SER A 64 0.50 -7.99 4.00
N PHE A 65 1.09 -8.67 4.99
CA PHE A 65 2.39 -8.25 5.53
C PHE A 65 3.51 -8.32 4.48
N GLY A 66 3.48 -9.33 3.59
CA GLY A 66 4.40 -9.41 2.45
C GLY A 66 4.25 -8.21 1.52
N ASP A 67 3.01 -7.91 1.08
CA ASP A 67 2.74 -6.74 0.23
C ASP A 67 3.25 -5.44 0.90
N PHE A 68 3.10 -5.30 2.21
CA PHE A 68 3.57 -4.15 2.98
C PHE A 68 5.10 -4.02 2.96
N ILE A 69 5.83 -5.11 3.22
CA ILE A 69 7.29 -5.12 3.21
C ILE A 69 7.83 -4.82 1.81
N ASP A 70 7.27 -5.46 0.78
CA ASP A 70 7.68 -5.26 -0.61
C ASP A 70 7.48 -3.81 -1.04
N LEU A 71 6.35 -3.19 -0.67
CA LEU A 71 6.07 -1.78 -0.93
C LEU A 71 7.03 -0.84 -0.21
N CYS A 72 7.38 -1.14 1.05
CA CYS A 72 8.37 -0.36 1.78
C CYS A 72 9.72 -0.38 1.06
N ILE A 73 10.19 -1.57 0.68
CA ILE A 73 11.47 -1.75 0.00
C ILE A 73 11.45 -1.06 -1.37
N ALA A 74 10.42 -1.30 -2.20
CA ALA A 74 10.30 -0.72 -3.54
C ALA A 74 10.25 0.82 -3.55
N LEU A 75 9.82 1.42 -2.44
CA LEU A 75 9.69 2.87 -2.24
C LEU A 75 10.80 3.47 -1.36
N ASP A 76 11.84 2.72 -1.02
CA ASP A 76 12.92 3.14 -0.11
C ASP A 76 12.38 3.75 1.19
N MET A 77 11.45 3.04 1.83
CA MET A 77 10.84 3.38 3.11
C MET A 77 11.26 2.35 4.16
N VAL A 78 11.46 2.82 5.40
CA VAL A 78 11.80 1.94 6.54
C VAL A 78 10.51 1.35 7.12
N PRO A 79 10.29 0.03 7.06
CA PRO A 79 9.01 -0.59 7.46
C PRO A 79 8.54 -0.22 8.87
N GLU A 80 9.44 -0.24 9.84
CA GLU A 80 9.16 0.13 11.23
C GLU A 80 8.54 1.53 11.36
N ARG A 81 9.11 2.51 10.65
CA ARG A 81 8.62 3.90 10.67
C ARG A 81 7.23 4.00 10.07
N ILE A 82 6.96 3.26 9.01
CA ILE A 82 5.66 3.27 8.33
C ILE A 82 4.60 2.61 9.21
N VAL A 83 4.93 1.49 9.87
CA VAL A 83 4.02 0.87 10.85
C VAL A 83 3.68 1.85 11.97
N SER A 84 4.70 2.47 12.58
CA SER A 84 4.51 3.45 13.65
C SER A 84 3.63 4.62 13.19
N GLN A 85 3.94 5.23 12.05
CA GLN A 85 3.18 6.36 11.51
C GLN A 85 1.72 5.98 11.22
N THR A 86 1.50 4.82 10.62
CA THR A 86 0.15 4.31 10.33
C THR A 86 -0.67 4.16 11.60
N ILE A 87 -0.08 3.58 12.65
CA ILE A 87 -0.75 3.38 13.95
C ILE A 87 -1.08 4.73 14.59
N THR A 88 -0.12 5.66 14.64
CA THR A 88 -0.32 6.99 15.22
C THR A 88 -1.43 7.74 14.51
N GLU A 89 -1.38 7.86 13.18
CA GLU A 89 -2.35 8.65 12.41
C GLU A 89 -3.77 8.07 12.49
N VAL A 90 -3.92 6.75 12.53
CA VAL A 90 -5.25 6.12 12.67
C VAL A 90 -5.81 6.30 14.09
N LEU A 91 -4.98 6.16 15.12
CA LEU A 91 -5.43 6.35 16.51
C LEU A 91 -5.78 7.80 16.84
N GLU A 92 -5.12 8.77 16.19
CA GLU A 92 -5.43 10.19 16.37
C GLU A 92 -6.73 10.62 15.68
N GLN A 93 -7.12 9.96 14.58
CA GLN A 93 -8.38 10.25 13.87
C GLN A 93 -9.64 9.73 14.58
N GLU A 94 -9.48 8.82 15.55
CA GLU A 94 -10.58 8.26 16.35
C GLU A 94 -10.79 9.03 17.68
N LYS A 95 -9.99 10.08 17.94
CA LYS A 95 -10.14 11.00 19.08
C LYS A 95 -10.92 12.25 18.68
#